data_AF-A0A7J7JH26-F1
#
_entry.id   AF-A0A7J7JH26-F1
#
_cell.length_a   1.000
_cell.length_b   1.000
_cell.length_c   1.000
_cell.angle_alpha   90.00
_cell.angle_beta   90.00
_cell.angle_gamma   90.00
#
_symmetry.space_group_name_H-M   'P 1'
#
loop_
_entity.id
_entity.type
_entity.pdbx_description
1 polymer ?
#
loop_
_entity_poly.entity_id
_entity_poly.type
_entity_poly.pdbx_seq_one_letter_code
_entity_poly.pdbx_strand_id
1 'polypeptide(L)'
;MYGVCTNTVIIVPYMKIVIYEILSMSCCYNHDIYVLAVSYAHNVAQKGYFLALVSAFVETANPELEIKPGLDLLGPIEQKFVTVTDLYEPVDDGTANKVFISKSFDATTHFETTCDDVLDMYRRITGADFDFSQVKHNLGEES
;
A
#
# COMPACT_ATOMS: atom_id res chain seq x y z
N MET A 1 12.81 -6.55 -12.01
CA MET A 1 12.10 -5.26 -11.98
C MET A 1 10.91 -5.44 -12.89
N TYR A 2 9.70 -5.37 -12.34
CA TYR A 2 8.46 -5.66 -13.09
C TYR A 2 7.53 -4.44 -13.20
N GLY A 3 7.83 -3.36 -12.47
CA GLY A 3 7.06 -2.12 -12.53
C GLY A 3 7.71 -0.99 -11.73
N VAL A 4 7.06 0.16 -11.72
CA VAL A 4 7.41 1.33 -10.91
C VAL A 4 6.12 1.85 -10.27
N CYS A 5 6.15 2.16 -8.97
CA CYS A 5 5.05 2.78 -8.26
C CYS A 5 5.43 4.18 -7.78
N THR A 6 4.45 5.08 -7.74
CA THR A 6 4.59 6.39 -7.13
C THR A 6 3.74 6.45 -5.88
N ASN A 7 4.37 6.77 -4.76
CA ASN A 7 3.74 6.96 -3.46
C ASN A 7 3.94 8.41 -3.03
N THR A 8 2.84 9.11 -2.79
CA THR A 8 2.88 10.49 -2.30
C THR A 8 2.20 10.58 -0.96
N VAL A 9 2.97 11.00 0.05
CA VAL A 9 2.50 11.25 1.41
C VAL A 9 2.27 12.73 1.60
N ILE A 10 1.12 13.09 2.16
CA ILE A 10 0.62 14.46 2.16
C ILE A 10 0.07 14.79 3.54
N ILE A 11 0.49 15.94 4.05
CA ILE A 11 -0.04 16.49 5.29
C ILE A 11 -1.10 17.53 4.92
N VAL A 12 -2.32 17.30 5.40
CA VAL A 12 -3.48 18.16 5.15
C VAL A 12 -4.00 18.72 6.47
N PRO A 13 -4.07 20.06 6.64
CA PRO A 13 -4.68 20.67 7.81
C PRO A 13 -6.20 20.69 7.63
N TYR A 14 -6.94 20.21 8.65
CA TYR A 14 -8.41 20.23 8.68
C TYR A 14 -9.08 19.67 7.41
N MET A 15 -8.94 18.36 7.19
CA MET A 15 -9.59 17.65 6.09
C MET A 15 -11.12 17.73 6.22
N LYS A 16 -11.80 18.20 5.17
CA LYS A 16 -13.29 18.21 5.06
C LYS A 16 -13.87 16.93 4.49
N ILE A 17 -13.03 15.93 4.25
CA ILE A 17 -13.38 14.72 3.52
C ILE A 17 -13.77 13.65 4.53
N VAL A 18 -15.05 13.29 4.53
CA VAL A 18 -15.58 12.10 5.18
C VAL A 18 -15.39 10.94 4.21
N ILE A 19 -14.19 10.38 4.14
CA ILE A 19 -13.95 9.15 3.38
C ILE A 19 -13.36 8.13 4.35
N TYR A 20 -14.17 7.11 4.65
CA TYR A 20 -13.81 5.94 5.43
C TYR A 20 -13.51 4.72 4.54
N GLU A 21 -13.43 4.89 3.22
CA GLU A 21 -13.21 3.82 2.26
C GLU A 21 -12.12 4.18 1.25
N ILE A 22 -11.32 3.18 0.90
CA ILE A 22 -10.30 3.29 -0.14
C ILE A 22 -11.02 3.48 -1.48
N LEU A 23 -10.95 4.70 -2.00
CA LEU A 23 -11.52 5.00 -3.31
C LEU A 23 -10.51 4.59 -4.38
N SER A 24 -10.87 3.59 -5.19
CA SER A 24 -10.20 3.34 -6.46
C SER A 24 -10.86 4.23 -7.52
N MET A 25 -10.05 5.06 -8.19
CA MET A 25 -10.51 5.89 -9.30
C MET A 25 -9.73 5.53 -10.56
N SER A 26 -10.43 4.89 -11.51
CA SER A 26 -9.93 4.57 -12.83
C SER A 26 -10.47 5.59 -13.84
N CYS A 27 -9.70 6.65 -14.11
CA CYS A 27 -10.02 7.61 -15.16
C CYS A 27 -8.83 7.69 -16.11
N CYS A 28 -8.99 7.16 -17.32
CA CYS A 28 -8.04 7.23 -18.44
C CYS A 28 -6.69 6.49 -18.29
N TYR A 29 -6.42 5.81 -17.17
CA TYR A 29 -5.23 4.99 -16.93
C TYR A 29 -5.61 3.51 -16.79
N ASN A 30 -4.66 2.60 -17.06
CA ASN A 30 -4.91 1.16 -16.97
C ASN A 30 -4.87 0.64 -15.52
N HIS A 31 -4.27 1.41 -14.61
CA HIS A 31 -4.17 1.10 -13.20
C HIS A 31 -4.94 2.11 -12.33
N ASP A 32 -5.44 1.61 -11.22
CA ASP A 32 -6.21 2.39 -10.25
C ASP A 32 -5.30 3.31 -9.42
N ILE A 33 -5.84 4.49 -9.08
CA ILE A 33 -5.24 5.40 -8.10
C ILE A 33 -5.90 5.15 -6.75
N TYR A 34 -5.09 4.91 -5.72
CA TYR A 34 -5.55 4.70 -4.36
C TYR A 34 -5.33 5.94 -3.51
N VAL A 35 -6.33 6.30 -2.71
CA VAL A 35 -6.24 7.36 -1.71
C VAL A 35 -6.58 6.78 -0.34
N LEU A 36 -5.61 6.81 0.58
CA LEU A 36 -5.76 6.45 1.99
C LEU A 36 -5.64 7.70 2.84
N ALA A 37 -6.55 7.91 3.79
CA ALA A 37 -6.46 9.01 4.74
C ALA A 37 -6.55 8.50 6.18
N VAL A 38 -5.56 8.87 6.99
CA VAL A 38 -5.49 8.57 8.42
C VAL A 38 -5.21 9.83 9.21
N SER A 39 -5.55 9.84 10.50
CA SER A 39 -5.53 11.06 11.31
C SER A 39 -5.11 10.75 12.74
N TYR A 40 -5.21 11.75 13.62
CA TYR A 40 -5.01 11.60 15.07
C TYR A 40 -5.78 10.41 15.67
N ALA A 41 -6.91 9.97 15.11
CA ALA A 41 -7.65 8.80 15.59
C ALA A 41 -6.81 7.50 15.57
N HIS A 42 -5.78 7.43 14.72
CA HIS A 42 -4.84 6.32 14.63
C HIS A 42 -3.48 6.63 15.28
N ASN A 43 -3.36 7.75 16.02
CA ASN A 43 -2.13 8.23 16.65
C ASN A 43 -0.95 8.46 15.67
N VAL A 44 -1.22 8.70 14.38
CA VAL A 44 -0.21 8.92 13.33
C VAL A 44 0.06 10.37 12.99
N ALA A 45 -0.79 11.30 13.45
CA ALA A 45 -0.69 12.74 13.20
C ALA A 45 -1.16 13.54 14.42
N GLN A 46 -0.71 14.79 14.55
CA GLN A 46 -1.19 15.70 15.59
C GLN A 46 -2.68 16.03 15.37
N LYS A 47 -3.42 16.27 16.46
CA LYS A 47 -4.84 16.65 16.39
C LYS A 47 -5.04 17.88 15.47
N GLY A 48 -5.96 17.76 14.52
CA GLY A 48 -6.24 18.79 13.51
C GLY A 48 -5.52 18.56 12.17
N TYR A 49 -4.58 17.62 12.12
CA TYR A 49 -3.88 17.22 10.90
C TYR A 49 -4.31 15.82 10.45
N PHE A 50 -4.26 15.63 9.12
CA PHE A 50 -4.51 14.37 8.45
C PHE A 50 -3.29 14.02 7.61
N LEU A 51 -2.98 12.73 7.56
CA LEU A 51 -2.00 12.14 6.66
C LEU A 51 -2.78 11.45 5.54
N ALA A 52 -2.62 11.94 4.33
CA ALA A 52 -3.18 11.33 3.14
C ALA A 52 -2.04 10.69 2.33
N LEU A 53 -2.27 9.47 1.85
CA LEU A 53 -1.37 8.74 0.96
C LEU A 53 -2.09 8.53 -0.36
N VAL A 54 -1.49 8.99 -1.45
CA VAL A 54 -1.96 8.78 -2.81
C VAL A 54 -0.94 7.93 -3.54
N SER A 55 -1.35 6.75 -4.02
CA SER A 55 -0.49 5.80 -4.72
C SER A 55 -1.07 5.35 -6.05
N ALA A 56 -0.19 5.14 -7.03
CA ALA A 56 -0.53 4.63 -8.35
C ALA A 56 0.67 3.91 -8.99
N PHE A 57 0.39 3.02 -9.96
CA PHE A 57 1.42 2.49 -10.85
C PHE A 57 1.80 3.54 -11.90
N VAL A 58 3.10 3.67 -12.17
CA VAL A 58 3.61 4.67 -13.13
C VAL A 58 3.42 4.15 -14.55
N GLU A 59 2.61 4.86 -15.34
CA GLU A 59 2.38 4.53 -16.75
C GLU A 59 3.06 5.51 -17.71
N THR A 60 3.44 6.70 -17.23
CA THR A 60 3.98 7.78 -18.06
C THR A 60 5.33 8.29 -17.54
N ALA A 61 5.99 9.15 -18.32
CA ALA A 61 7.23 9.80 -17.89
C ALA A 61 7.02 10.85 -16.78
N ASN A 62 5.77 11.19 -16.44
CA ASN A 62 5.42 12.25 -15.49
C ASN A 62 4.51 11.71 -14.36
N PRO A 63 5.05 10.97 -13.39
CA PRO A 63 4.25 10.31 -12.34
C PRO A 63 3.42 11.27 -11.48
N GLU A 64 3.89 12.51 -11.27
CA GLU A 64 3.14 13.50 -10.50
C GLU A 64 1.83 13.94 -11.16
N LEU A 65 1.72 13.85 -12.48
CA LEU A 65 0.48 14.19 -13.20
C LEU A 65 -0.57 13.08 -13.07
N GLU A 66 -0.13 11.83 -12.94
CA GLU A 66 -1.01 10.67 -12.82
C GLU A 66 -1.78 10.70 -11.50
N ILE A 67 -1.12 11.09 -10.41
CA ILE A 67 -1.74 11.19 -9.08
C ILE A 67 -2.58 12.46 -8.90
N LYS A 68 -2.51 13.42 -9.84
CA LYS A 68 -3.21 14.73 -9.75
C LYS A 68 -4.71 14.60 -9.44
N PRO A 69 -5.47 13.68 -10.06
CA PRO A 69 -6.88 13.49 -9.73
C PRO A 69 -7.10 13.12 -8.26
N GLY A 70 -6.21 12.32 -7.66
CA GLY A 70 -6.24 12.00 -6.23
C GLY A 70 -5.86 13.19 -5.35
N LEU A 71 -4.88 14.00 -5.77
CA LEU A 71 -4.47 15.22 -5.07
C LEU A 71 -5.58 16.29 -5.04
N ASP A 72 -6.27 16.47 -6.17
CA ASP A 72 -7.33 17.47 -6.32
C ASP A 72 -8.53 17.16 -5.39
N LEU A 73 -8.71 15.88 -5.00
CA LEU A 73 -9.71 15.48 -4.01
C LEU A 73 -9.39 15.97 -2.59
N LEU A 74 -8.10 16.05 -2.21
CA LEU A 74 -7.66 16.32 -0.83
C LEU A 74 -7.89 17.76 -0.36
N GLY A 75 -8.07 18.70 -1.30
CA GLY A 75 -8.20 20.12 -0.99
C GLY A 75 -6.85 20.78 -0.66
N PRO A 76 -6.81 21.82 0.21
CA PRO A 76 -5.57 22.54 0.54
C PRO A 76 -4.53 21.65 1.22
N ILE A 77 -3.37 21.49 0.60
CA ILE A 77 -2.25 20.68 1.10
C ILE A 77 -1.25 21.58 1.84
N GLU A 78 -0.85 21.20 3.05
CA GLU A 78 0.22 21.91 3.79
C GLU A 78 1.60 21.51 3.27
N GLN A 79 1.83 20.20 3.14
CA GLN A 79 3.11 19.65 2.75
C GLN A 79 2.92 18.37 1.92
N LYS A 80 3.73 18.22 0.86
CA LYS A 80 3.71 17.08 -0.05
C LYS A 80 5.09 16.41 -0.11
N PHE A 81 5.14 15.09 0.06
CA PHE A 81 6.34 14.27 -0.07
C PHE A 81 6.10 13.22 -1.15
N VAL A 82 6.78 13.35 -2.29
CA VAL A 82 6.64 12.44 -3.43
C VAL A 82 7.81 11.45 -3.43
N THR A 83 7.52 10.16 -3.59
CA THR A 83 8.53 9.12 -3.74
C THR A 83 8.13 8.21 -4.90
N VAL A 84 9.10 7.88 -5.75
CA VAL A 84 8.95 6.91 -6.84
C VAL A 84 9.83 5.72 -6.50
N THR A 85 9.30 4.51 -6.62
CA THR A 85 9.99 3.28 -6.20
C THR A 85 9.83 2.20 -7.25
N ASP A 86 10.93 1.53 -7.56
CA ASP A 86 10.96 0.40 -8.48
C ASP A 86 10.45 -0.86 -7.79
N LEU A 87 9.63 -1.63 -8.49
CA LEU A 87 9.07 -2.89 -8.00
C LEU A 87 9.88 -4.08 -8.50
N TYR A 88 10.32 -4.92 -7.58
CA TYR A 88 11.11 -6.12 -7.81
C TYR A 88 10.38 -7.38 -7.40
N GLU A 89 10.62 -8.44 -8.16
CA GLU A 89 10.14 -9.78 -7.87
C GLU A 89 11.33 -10.75 -8.00
N PRO A 90 11.32 -11.87 -7.26
CA PRO A 90 12.37 -12.86 -7.35
C PRO A 90 12.40 -13.52 -8.74
N VAL A 91 13.61 -13.73 -9.27
CA VAL A 91 13.81 -14.41 -10.56
C VAL A 91 13.67 -15.94 -10.46
N ASP A 92 13.79 -16.48 -9.26
CA ASP A 92 13.67 -17.90 -8.96
C ASP A 92 12.86 -18.12 -7.67
N ASP A 93 12.36 -19.34 -7.48
CA ASP A 93 11.53 -19.71 -6.33
C ASP A 93 12.35 -20.05 -5.07
N GLY A 94 13.67 -19.94 -5.11
CA GLY A 94 14.54 -20.23 -3.98
C GLY A 94 14.70 -21.72 -3.65
N THR A 95 14.02 -22.64 -4.34
CA THR A 95 13.97 -24.05 -3.93
C THR A 95 15.30 -24.77 -4.16
N ALA A 96 16.03 -24.38 -5.21
CA ALA A 96 17.32 -24.95 -5.60
C ALA A 96 18.51 -24.40 -4.78
N ASN A 97 18.49 -23.10 -4.47
CA ASN A 97 19.59 -22.38 -3.80
C ASN A 97 19.31 -22.10 -2.30
N LYS A 98 18.09 -22.38 -1.83
CA LYS A 98 17.58 -22.08 -0.47
C LYS A 98 17.60 -20.58 -0.12
N VAL A 99 17.49 -19.71 -1.11
CA VAL A 99 17.40 -18.26 -0.96
C VAL A 99 15.99 -17.81 -1.35
N PHE A 100 15.17 -17.46 -0.36
CA PHE A 100 13.77 -17.08 -0.57
C PHE A 100 13.62 -15.56 -0.40
N ILE A 101 13.26 -14.88 -1.49
CA ILE A 101 13.15 -13.42 -1.56
C ILE A 101 11.67 -13.04 -1.73
N SER A 102 11.22 -12.05 -0.97
CA SER A 102 9.87 -11.48 -1.07
C SER A 102 9.76 -10.52 -2.25
N LYS A 103 8.53 -10.28 -2.72
CA LYS A 103 8.25 -9.23 -3.70
C LYS A 103 8.28 -7.85 -3.04
N SER A 104 8.52 -6.82 -3.84
CA SER A 104 8.33 -5.43 -3.41
C SER A 104 6.85 -5.15 -3.12
N PHE A 105 6.58 -4.32 -2.11
CA PHE A 105 5.24 -3.79 -1.84
C PHE A 105 4.73 -3.01 -3.05
N ASP A 106 3.57 -3.42 -3.56
CA ASP A 106 2.94 -2.76 -4.70
C ASP A 106 2.21 -1.46 -4.29
N ALA A 107 1.56 -0.81 -5.24
CA ALA A 107 0.87 0.46 -5.03
C ALA A 107 -0.47 0.32 -4.28
N THR A 108 -0.93 -0.91 -3.99
CA THR A 108 -2.22 -1.13 -3.33
C THR A 108 -2.13 -0.76 -1.85
N THR A 109 -3.22 -0.22 -1.31
CA THR A 109 -3.31 0.20 0.10
C THR A 109 -3.88 -0.89 1.01
N HIS A 110 -4.17 -2.07 0.47
CA HIS A 110 -4.68 -3.23 1.19
C HIS A 110 -3.64 -4.36 1.17
N PHE A 111 -3.59 -5.17 2.22
CA PHE A 111 -2.54 -6.17 2.41
C PHE A 111 -2.74 -7.48 1.65
N GLU A 112 -3.74 -7.60 0.77
CA GLU A 112 -4.09 -8.87 0.14
C GLU A 112 -2.92 -9.49 -0.64
N THR A 113 -2.30 -8.72 -1.54
CA THR A 113 -1.15 -9.19 -2.34
C THR A 113 0.09 -9.47 -1.49
N THR A 114 0.25 -8.75 -0.38
CA THR A 114 1.30 -9.00 0.60
C THR A 114 1.07 -10.32 1.34
N CYS A 115 -0.17 -10.59 1.76
CA CYS A 115 -0.54 -11.83 2.42
C CYS A 115 -0.29 -13.03 1.50
N ASP A 116 -0.64 -12.91 0.22
CA ASP A 116 -0.37 -13.95 -0.78
C ASP A 116 1.12 -14.23 -0.95
N ASP A 117 1.98 -13.20 -0.98
CA ASP A 117 3.44 -13.39 -1.06
C ASP A 117 4.00 -14.07 0.19
N VAL A 118 3.48 -13.74 1.38
CA VAL A 118 3.87 -14.40 2.63
C VAL A 118 3.49 -15.89 2.62
N LEU A 119 2.27 -16.23 2.19
CA LEU A 119 1.81 -17.62 2.10
C LEU A 119 2.60 -18.42 1.06
N ASP A 120 2.87 -17.81 -0.09
CA ASP A 120 3.68 -18.43 -1.14
C ASP A 120 5.13 -18.67 -0.68
N MET A 121 5.75 -17.68 0.00
CA MET A 121 7.07 -17.86 0.61
C MET A 121 7.07 -18.99 1.64
N TYR A 122 6.06 -19.04 2.53
CA TYR A 122 5.94 -20.12 3.51
C TYR A 122 5.92 -21.48 2.83
N ARG A 123 5.14 -21.63 1.75
CA ARG A 123 5.06 -22.87 0.97
C ARG A 123 6.39 -23.22 0.32
N ARG A 124 7.09 -22.26 -0.28
CA ARG A 124 8.42 -22.46 -0.90
C ARG A 124 9.48 -22.89 0.12
N ILE A 125 9.45 -22.33 1.33
CA ILE A 125 10.40 -22.62 2.41
C ILE A 125 10.13 -23.99 3.04
N THR A 126 8.87 -24.27 3.38
CA THR A 126 8.49 -25.44 4.19
C THR A 126 8.09 -26.66 3.35
N GLY A 127 7.70 -26.47 2.09
CA GLY A 127 7.17 -27.50 1.22
C GLY A 127 5.71 -27.90 1.50
N ALA A 128 5.00 -27.17 2.37
CA ALA A 128 3.60 -27.42 2.72
C ALA A 128 2.78 -26.12 2.71
N ASP A 129 1.47 -26.24 2.47
CA ASP A 129 0.55 -25.11 2.56
C ASP A 129 0.38 -24.67 4.02
N PHE A 130 0.17 -23.37 4.23
CA PHE A 130 -0.02 -22.82 5.57
C PHE A 130 -1.38 -23.24 6.15
N ASP A 131 -1.34 -23.86 7.32
CA ASP A 131 -2.53 -24.30 8.04
C ASP A 131 -2.99 -23.23 9.05
N PHE A 132 -4.01 -22.47 8.66
CA PHE A 132 -4.60 -21.42 9.49
C PHE A 132 -5.23 -21.94 10.79
N SER A 133 -5.57 -23.23 10.89
CA SER A 133 -6.15 -23.80 12.11
C SER A 133 -5.15 -23.85 13.28
N GLN A 134 -3.85 -23.74 12.99
CA GLN A 134 -2.79 -23.71 13.99
C GLN A 134 -2.59 -22.33 14.62
N VAL A 135 -3.20 -21.29 14.04
CA VAL A 135 -3.21 -19.93 14.61
C VAL A 135 -4.18 -19.91 15.79
N LYS A 136 -3.70 -20.34 16.95
CA LYS A 136 -4.43 -20.25 18.21
C LYS A 136 -4.27 -18.84 18.77
N HIS A 137 -5.28 -17.99 18.58
CA HIS A 137 -5.39 -16.79 19.38
C HIS A 137 -5.93 -17.19 20.76
N ASN A 138 -5.09 -17.16 21.79
CA ASN A 138 -5.59 -17.06 23.16
C ASN A 138 -6.12 -15.64 23.32
N LEU A 139 -7.36 -15.38 22.87
CA LEU A 139 -8.09 -14.17 23.26
C LEU A 139 -8.42 -14.34 24.75
N GLY A 140 -7.44 -14.01 25.59
CA GLY A 140 -7.71 -13.75 26.99
C GLY A 140 -8.74 -12.62 27.06
N GLU A 141 -9.79 -12.88 27.82
CA GLU A 141 -10.86 -11.95 28.17
C GLU A 141 -10.27 -10.59 28.58
N GLU A 142 -10.55 -9.53 27.83
CA GLU A 142 -10.49 -8.16 28.35
C GLU A 142 -11.93 -7.66 28.49
N SER A 143 -12.39 -7.76 29.75
CA SER A 143 -13.61 -7.23 30.34
C SER A 143 -13.61 -5.72 30.48
#